data_AF-A0A520DW75-F1
#
_entry.id   AF-A0A520DW75-F1
#
_cell.length_a   1.000
_cell.length_b   1.000
_cell.length_c   1.000
_cell.angle_alpha   90.00
_cell.angle_beta   90.00
_cell.angle_gamma   90.00
#
_symmetry.space_group_name_H-M   'P 1'
#
loop_
_entity.id
_entity.type
_entity.pdbx_description
1 polymer ?
#
loop_
_entity_poly.entity_id
_entity_poly.type
_entity_poly.pdbx_seq_one_letter_code
_entity_poly.pdbx_strand_id
1 'polypeptide(L)'
;MKGSEWNKWNLHVHTKGTNKNDQFTSSSMDDFFYHFFKQALAKDIRAIGITDYFSIDNYKLALEYVSLIALKKDDSGVDLFTPDEIIAVKAIFLFPNVELRMMPSTGAGKLINVHCIFNPDYMADLDNDFFNTLENQDRQKIFSRKCLFF
;
A
#
# COMPACT_ATOMS: atom_id res chain seq x y z
N MET A 1 20.29 -20.77 19.12
CA MET A 1 19.06 -21.05 18.33
C MET A 1 18.07 -19.94 18.65
N LYS A 2 17.58 -19.21 17.64
CA LYS A 2 16.40 -18.37 17.81
C LYS A 2 15.18 -19.28 17.66
N GLY A 3 14.26 -19.20 18.62
CA GLY A 3 12.98 -19.91 18.56
C GLY A 3 12.02 -19.25 17.58
N SER A 4 10.75 -19.67 17.60
CA SER A 4 9.69 -19.00 16.82
C SER A 4 9.50 -17.56 17.28
N GLU A 5 9.53 -16.61 16.34
CA GLU A 5 9.28 -15.19 16.58
C GLU A 5 7.85 -14.85 16.09
N TRP A 6 7.12 -14.06 16.89
CA TRP A 6 5.77 -13.60 16.56
C TRP A 6 5.81 -12.14 16.16
N ASN A 7 5.25 -11.82 14.99
CA ASN A 7 5.29 -10.48 14.42
C ASN A 7 3.88 -9.97 14.13
N LYS A 8 3.61 -8.67 14.36
CA LYS A 8 2.32 -8.05 14.03
C LYS A 8 2.32 -7.54 12.59
N TRP A 9 1.36 -7.99 11.80
CA TRP A 9 1.26 -7.70 10.37
C TRP A 9 -0.04 -6.96 10.10
N ASN A 10 -0.01 -5.91 9.27
CA ASN A 10 -1.19 -5.22 8.81
C ASN A 10 -1.36 -5.42 7.30
N LEU A 11 -2.28 -6.30 6.90
CA LEU A 11 -2.42 -6.69 5.49
C LEU A 11 -3.41 -5.81 4.71
N HIS A 12 -4.11 -4.87 5.37
CA HIS A 12 -5.18 -4.09 4.75
C HIS A 12 -5.07 -2.62 5.13
N VAL A 13 -4.30 -1.89 4.32
CA VAL A 13 -4.16 -0.44 4.46
C VAL A 13 -4.35 0.24 3.11
N HIS A 14 -5.43 0.98 2.96
CA HIS A 14 -5.59 1.95 1.88
C HIS A 14 -4.71 3.17 2.16
N THR A 15 -3.97 3.67 1.17
CA THR A 15 -3.11 4.86 1.35
C THR A 15 -3.81 6.14 0.91
N LYS A 16 -3.25 7.28 1.31
CA LYS A 16 -3.67 8.56 0.72
C LYS A 16 -3.56 8.50 -0.81
N GLY A 17 -4.53 9.06 -1.52
CA GLY A 17 -4.59 9.05 -2.98
C GLY A 17 -5.02 7.72 -3.59
N THR A 18 -5.45 6.74 -2.80
CA THR A 18 -6.05 5.51 -3.34
C THR A 18 -7.34 5.81 -4.10
N ASN A 19 -7.69 4.99 -5.10
CA ASN A 19 -8.81 5.28 -6.00
C ASN A 19 -10.17 5.33 -5.30
N LYS A 20 -10.36 4.59 -4.20
CA LYS A 20 -11.58 4.61 -3.37
C LYS A 20 -11.21 4.60 -1.89
N ASN A 21 -12.07 5.16 -1.05
CA ASN A 21 -11.91 5.16 0.41
C ASN A 21 -10.61 5.85 0.90
N ASP A 22 -10.12 6.88 0.21
CA ASP A 22 -9.13 7.78 0.82
C ASP A 22 -9.81 8.59 1.93
N GLN A 23 -9.39 8.32 3.18
CA GLN A 23 -9.89 8.99 4.38
C GLN A 23 -8.80 9.85 5.06
N PHE A 24 -7.65 10.06 4.41
CA PHE A 24 -6.52 10.76 5.00
C PHE A 24 -6.53 12.26 4.66
N THR A 25 -6.49 13.07 5.71
CA THR A 25 -6.49 14.54 5.62
C THR A 25 -5.09 15.16 5.53
N SER A 26 -4.03 14.34 5.47
CA SER A 26 -2.65 14.83 5.32
C SER A 26 -2.51 15.74 4.10
N SER A 27 -1.66 16.76 4.22
CA SER A 27 -1.50 17.81 3.22
C SER A 27 -0.82 17.31 1.94
N SER A 28 0.08 16.33 2.08
CA SER A 28 0.84 15.71 0.99
C SER A 28 0.99 14.20 1.20
N MET A 29 1.49 13.50 0.18
CA MET A 29 1.83 12.08 0.29
C MET A 29 3.03 11.86 1.22
N ASP A 30 3.95 12.81 1.28
CA ASP A 30 5.12 12.77 2.15
C ASP A 30 4.72 12.86 3.63
N ASP A 31 3.83 13.82 3.93
CA ASP A 31 3.20 14.01 5.24
C ASP A 31 2.40 12.78 5.68
N PHE A 32 1.66 12.18 4.73
CA PHE A 32 0.99 10.90 4.96
C PHE A 32 1.99 9.80 5.35
N PHE A 33 3.06 9.58 4.58
CA PHE A 33 4.02 8.52 4.87
C PHE A 33 4.81 8.74 6.16
N TYR A 34 5.11 10.01 6.49
CA TYR A 34 5.70 10.35 7.78
C TYR A 34 4.86 9.80 8.94
N HIS A 35 3.57 10.18 8.98
CA HIS A 35 2.65 9.71 10.01
C HIS A 35 2.40 8.21 9.93
N PHE A 36 2.31 7.66 8.72
CA PHE A 36 2.10 6.24 8.47
C PHE A 36 3.19 5.38 9.12
N PHE A 37 4.47 5.68 8.86
CA PHE A 37 5.58 4.92 9.39
C PHE A 37 5.79 5.17 10.88
N LYS A 38 5.61 6.40 11.38
CA LYS A 38 5.63 6.68 12.83
C LYS A 38 4.59 5.82 13.57
N GLN A 39 3.39 5.71 13.03
CA GLN A 39 2.34 4.88 13.63
C GLN A 39 2.61 3.37 13.50
N ALA A 40 3.25 2.94 12.42
CA ALA A 40 3.69 1.54 12.27
C ALA A 40 4.72 1.15 13.33
N LEU A 41 5.72 2.02 13.58
CA LEU A 41 6.70 1.83 14.65
C LEU A 41 6.04 1.80 16.03
N ALA A 42 5.18 2.78 16.33
CA ALA A 42 4.48 2.88 17.61
C ALA A 42 3.60 1.64 17.91
N LYS A 43 3.13 0.93 16.88
CA LYS A 43 2.30 -0.27 17.00
C LYS A 43 3.08 -1.59 16.88
N ASP A 44 4.41 -1.51 16.72
CA ASP A 44 5.33 -2.62 16.48
C ASP A 44 4.91 -3.50 15.29
N ILE A 45 4.58 -2.83 14.17
CA ILE A 45 4.23 -3.50 12.92
C ILE A 45 5.50 -3.90 12.17
N ARG A 46 5.56 -5.16 11.73
CA ARG A 46 6.72 -5.74 11.04
C ARG A 46 6.48 -6.05 9.56
N ALA A 47 5.22 -6.11 9.15
CA ALA A 47 4.87 -6.23 7.75
C ALA A 47 3.59 -5.48 7.43
N ILE A 48 3.53 -4.87 6.24
CA ILE A 48 2.42 -4.05 5.78
C ILE A 48 2.07 -4.38 4.32
N GLY A 49 0.80 -4.68 4.09
CA GLY A 49 0.21 -4.74 2.75
C GLY A 49 -0.31 -3.37 2.35
N ILE A 50 0.36 -2.70 1.42
CA ILE A 50 -0.16 -1.47 0.83
C ILE A 50 -1.28 -1.87 -0.13
N THR A 51 -2.52 -1.62 0.29
CA THR A 51 -3.74 -2.23 -0.25
C THR A 51 -4.53 -1.23 -1.06
N ASP A 52 -4.17 -1.08 -2.33
CA ASP A 52 -4.81 -0.10 -3.19
C ASP A 52 -5.71 -0.73 -4.24
N TYR A 53 -6.74 0.03 -4.61
CA TYR A 53 -7.71 -0.38 -5.60
C TYR A 53 -7.08 -0.40 -6.99
N PHE A 54 -6.97 -1.59 -7.59
CA PHE A 54 -6.50 -1.80 -8.97
C PHE A 54 -5.14 -1.15 -9.29
N SER A 55 -4.28 -0.94 -8.29
CA SER A 55 -2.98 -0.30 -8.50
C SER A 55 -1.98 -0.70 -7.41
N ILE A 56 -0.70 -0.63 -7.76
CA ILE A 56 0.45 -0.70 -6.85
C ILE A 56 1.24 0.61 -6.83
N ASP A 57 0.71 1.70 -7.38
CA ASP A 57 1.47 2.94 -7.54
C ASP A 57 1.86 3.55 -6.18
N ASN A 58 0.96 3.56 -5.19
CA ASN A 58 1.31 4.03 -3.86
C ASN A 58 2.22 3.06 -3.10
N TYR A 59 2.21 1.77 -3.44
CA TYR A 59 3.22 0.83 -2.96
C TYR A 59 4.62 1.23 -3.47
N LYS A 60 4.75 1.59 -4.75
CA LYS A 60 6.00 2.11 -5.32
C LYS A 60 6.43 3.41 -4.62
N LEU A 61 5.50 4.33 -4.36
CA LEU A 61 5.78 5.56 -3.60
C LEU A 61 6.23 5.28 -2.16
N ALA A 62 5.65 4.27 -1.50
CA ALA A 62 6.06 3.87 -0.15
C ALA A 62 7.51 3.36 -0.14
N LEU A 63 7.90 2.54 -1.13
CA LEU A 63 9.28 2.07 -1.29
C LEU A 63 10.25 3.25 -1.52
N GLU A 64 9.87 4.18 -2.40
CA GLU A 64 10.66 5.38 -2.65
C GLU A 64 10.84 6.21 -1.38
N TYR A 65 9.76 6.44 -0.63
CA TYR A 65 9.79 7.15 0.65
C TYR A 65 10.76 6.47 1.64
N VAL A 66 10.66 5.14 1.81
CA VAL A 66 11.56 4.37 2.68
C VAL A 66 13.02 4.44 2.20
N SER A 67 13.26 4.45 0.89
CA SER A 67 14.63 4.59 0.36
C SER A 67 15.26 5.94 0.70
N LEU A 68 14.45 7.00 0.69
CA LEU A 68 14.85 8.38 0.97
C LEU A 68 14.64 8.81 2.44
N ILE A 69 14.20 7.90 3.32
CA ILE A 69 13.72 8.25 4.67
C ILE A 69 14.77 8.98 5.52
N ALA A 70 16.06 8.66 5.33
CA ALA A 70 17.17 9.30 6.03
C ALA A 70 17.42 10.76 5.62
N LEU A 71 16.82 11.20 4.51
CA LEU A 71 16.92 12.57 4.00
C LEU A 71 15.68 13.41 4.37
N LYS A 72 14.68 12.80 5.04
CA LYS A 72 13.42 13.47 5.37
C LYS A 72 13.61 14.40 6.55
N LYS A 73 13.31 15.68 6.32
CA LYS A 73 13.48 16.76 7.28
C LYS A 73 12.20 17.57 7.41
N ASP A 74 11.96 18.15 8.58
CA ASP A 74 10.93 19.16 8.75
C ASP A 74 11.32 20.51 8.12
N ASP A 75 10.40 21.46 8.17
CA ASP A 75 10.60 22.81 7.62
C ASP A 75 11.76 23.58 8.29
N SER A 76 12.20 23.15 9.47
CA SER A 76 13.35 23.71 10.20
C SER A 76 14.67 23.00 9.86
N GLY A 77 14.64 21.98 9.00
CA GLY A 77 15.81 21.19 8.60
C GLY A 77 16.19 20.07 9.56
N VAL A 78 15.36 19.79 10.57
CA VAL A 78 15.57 18.73 11.55
C VAL A 78 15.11 17.39 10.96
N ASP A 79 15.89 16.32 11.17
CA ASP A 79 15.53 14.99 10.68
C ASP A 79 14.20 14.50 11.29
N LEU A 80 13.30 14.02 10.44
CA LEU A 80 11.99 13.51 10.85
C LEU A 80 12.08 12.15 11.59
N PHE A 81 13.15 11.40 11.32
CA PHE A 81 13.38 10.08 11.88
C PHE A 81 14.76 9.99 12.52
N THR A 82 14.83 9.39 13.70
CA THR A 82 16.09 9.06 14.35
C THR A 82 16.79 7.90 13.61
N PRO A 83 18.11 7.70 13.79
CA PRO A 83 18.83 6.57 13.18
C PRO A 83 18.19 5.20 13.47
N ASP A 84 17.72 4.98 14.69
CA ASP A 84 17.08 3.72 15.08
C ASP A 84 15.71 3.54 14.40
N GLU A 85 14.93 4.61 14.26
CA GLU A 85 13.67 4.58 13.53
C GLU A 85 13.88 4.31 12.04
N ILE A 86 14.92 4.88 11.42
CA ILE A 86 15.28 4.62 10.02
C ILE A 86 15.55 3.13 9.82
N ILE A 87 16.35 2.51 10.71
CA ILE A 87 16.64 1.08 10.67
C ILE A 87 15.36 0.27 10.85
N ALA A 88 14.52 0.64 11.82
CA ALA A 88 13.29 -0.06 12.11
C ALA A 88 12.28 0.02 10.96
N VAL A 89 12.10 1.19 10.32
CA VAL A 89 11.21 1.36 9.17
C VAL A 89 11.71 0.56 7.96
N LYS A 90 13.01 0.62 7.68
CA LYS A 90 13.61 -0.18 6.59
C LYS A 90 13.50 -1.69 6.82
N ALA A 91 13.34 -2.11 8.07
CA ALA A 91 13.10 -3.51 8.42
C ALA A 91 11.61 -3.93 8.34
N ILE A 92 10.67 -2.99 8.14
CA ILE A 92 9.27 -3.32 7.90
C ILE A 92 9.15 -3.91 6.49
N PHE A 93 8.63 -5.13 6.40
CA PHE A 93 8.39 -5.77 5.12
C PHE A 93 7.14 -5.18 4.44
N LEU A 94 7.34 -4.47 3.34
CA LEU A 94 6.25 -3.95 2.50
C LEU A 94 5.97 -4.93 1.37
N PHE A 95 4.70 -5.20 1.10
CA PHE A 95 4.30 -5.98 -0.07
C PHE A 95 3.10 -5.34 -0.77
N PRO A 96 3.02 -5.47 -2.11
CA PRO A 96 1.89 -5.01 -2.88
C PRO A 96 0.65 -5.87 -2.57
N ASN A 97 -0.44 -5.22 -2.18
CA ASN A 97 -1.75 -5.83 -2.07
C ASN A 97 -2.73 -5.06 -2.96
N VAL A 98 -3.42 -5.75 -3.86
CA VAL A 98 -4.39 -5.12 -4.76
C VAL A 98 -5.79 -5.52 -4.32
N GLU A 99 -6.64 -4.53 -4.05
CA GLU A 99 -8.06 -4.77 -3.80
C GLU A 99 -8.85 -4.65 -5.10
N LEU A 100 -9.61 -5.69 -5.42
CA LEU A 100 -10.56 -5.75 -6.53
C LEU A 100 -11.99 -5.89 -5.98
N ARG A 101 -12.99 -5.48 -6.78
CA ARG A 101 -14.40 -5.74 -6.50
C ARG A 101 -15.05 -6.54 -7.62
N MET A 102 -15.94 -7.45 -7.27
CA MET A 102 -16.64 -8.33 -8.21
C MET A 102 -18.16 -8.35 -7.94
N MET A 103 -18.94 -8.51 -9.02
CA MET A 103 -20.37 -8.81 -9.01
C MET A 103 -20.62 -10.30 -9.28
N PRO A 104 -21.73 -10.90 -8.79
CA PRO A 104 -22.82 -10.26 -8.04
C PRO A 104 -22.58 -10.31 -6.52
N SER A 105 -23.17 -9.33 -5.84
CA SER A 105 -23.16 -9.25 -4.39
C SER A 105 -23.78 -10.49 -3.72
N THR A 106 -23.15 -11.01 -2.67
CA THR A 106 -23.89 -11.81 -1.68
C THR A 106 -25.07 -10.95 -1.22
N GLY A 107 -26.30 -11.50 -1.25
CA GLY A 107 -27.56 -10.74 -1.14
C GLY A 107 -27.50 -9.50 -0.22
N ALA A 108 -28.16 -8.43 -0.67
CA ALA A 108 -28.12 -7.04 -0.14
C ALA A 108 -27.13 -6.05 -0.82
N GLY A 109 -26.73 -6.29 -2.07
CA GLY A 109 -26.04 -5.26 -2.88
C GLY A 109 -24.58 -4.96 -2.46
N LYS A 110 -23.98 -5.79 -1.60
CA LYS A 110 -22.57 -5.68 -1.20
C LYS A 110 -21.65 -6.43 -2.15
N LEU A 111 -20.82 -5.69 -2.88
CA LEU A 111 -19.77 -6.24 -3.74
C LEU A 111 -18.84 -7.19 -2.96
N ILE A 112 -18.33 -8.22 -3.65
CA ILE A 112 -17.30 -9.11 -3.09
C ILE A 112 -15.95 -8.41 -3.29
N ASN A 113 -15.21 -8.20 -2.19
CA ASN A 113 -13.84 -7.68 -2.24
C ASN A 113 -12.86 -8.85 -2.34
N VAL A 114 -11.94 -8.78 -3.29
CA VAL A 114 -10.86 -9.76 -3.47
C VAL A 114 -9.54 -9.04 -3.24
N HIS A 115 -8.68 -9.62 -2.41
CA HIS A 115 -7.32 -9.13 -2.16
C HIS A 115 -6.31 -10.04 -2.84
N CYS A 116 -5.50 -9.46 -3.72
CA CYS A 116 -4.42 -10.13 -4.40
C CYS A 116 -3.09 -9.63 -3.84
N ILE A 117 -2.42 -10.47 -3.05
CA ILE A 117 -1.09 -10.19 -2.50
C ILE A 117 -0.04 -10.75 -3.47
N PHE A 118 0.90 -9.91 -3.90
CA PHE A 118 1.94 -10.32 -4.84
C PHE A 118 3.32 -10.37 -4.18
N ASN A 119 4.19 -11.21 -4.74
CA ASN A 119 5.61 -11.19 -4.42
C ASN A 119 6.21 -9.83 -4.83
N PRO A 120 6.85 -9.06 -3.93
CA PRO A 120 7.55 -7.82 -4.26
C PRO A 120 8.52 -7.93 -5.45
N ASP A 121 9.17 -9.08 -5.63
CA ASP A 121 10.13 -9.31 -6.71
C ASP A 121 9.48 -9.37 -8.10
N TYR A 122 8.17 -9.61 -8.15
CA TYR A 122 7.40 -9.69 -9.40
C TYR A 122 6.80 -8.35 -9.84
N MET A 123 7.13 -7.26 -9.13
CA MET A 123 6.53 -5.93 -9.34
C MET A 123 6.69 -5.41 -10.77
N ALA A 124 7.82 -5.68 -11.43
CA ALA A 124 8.09 -5.20 -12.78
C ALA A 124 7.16 -5.81 -13.84
N ASP A 125 6.67 -7.03 -13.59
CA ASP A 125 5.87 -7.80 -14.54
C ASP A 125 4.35 -7.65 -14.29
N LEU A 126 3.94 -7.22 -13.08
CA LEU A 126 2.53 -7.09 -12.70
C LEU A 126 1.69 -6.24 -13.66
N ASP A 127 2.29 -5.20 -14.23
CA ASP A 127 1.58 -4.33 -15.17
C ASP A 127 1.16 -5.11 -16.43
N ASN A 128 2.04 -5.95 -16.96
CA ASN A 128 1.78 -6.74 -18.16
C ASN A 128 0.98 -8.00 -17.88
N ASP A 129 1.35 -8.72 -16.82
CA ASP A 129 0.87 -10.08 -16.58
C ASP A 129 -0.43 -10.11 -15.77
N PHE A 130 -0.70 -9.05 -15.01
CA PHE A 130 -1.92 -8.95 -14.20
C PHE A 130 -2.80 -7.80 -14.67
N PHE A 131 -2.37 -6.55 -14.51
CA PHE A 131 -3.26 -5.39 -14.70
C PHE A 131 -3.78 -5.26 -16.14
N ASN A 132 -2.93 -5.49 -17.15
CA ASN A 132 -3.33 -5.41 -18.56
C ASN A 132 -4.29 -6.54 -19.01
N THR A 133 -4.44 -7.58 -18.20
CA THR A 133 -5.36 -8.71 -18.47
C THR A 133 -6.75 -8.50 -17.88
N LEU A 134 -6.91 -7.51 -17.00
CA LEU A 134 -8.18 -7.23 -16.34
C LEU A 134 -9.17 -6.55 -17.29
N GLU A 135 -10.40 -7.06 -17.31
CA GLU A 135 -11.52 -6.52 -18.06
C GLU A 135 -12.67 -6.18 -17.12
N ASN A 136 -13.45 -5.16 -17.44
CA ASN A 136 -14.69 -4.88 -16.74
C ASN A 136 -15.82 -5.85 -17.17
N GLN A 137 -16.99 -5.72 -16.52
CA GLN A 137 -18.15 -6.57 -16.82
C GLN A 137 -18.63 -6.47 -18.28
N ASP A 138 -18.31 -5.36 -18.94
CA ASP A 138 -18.63 -5.11 -20.36
C ASP A 138 -17.53 -5.61 -21.32
N ARG A 139 -16.54 -6.38 -20.82
CA ARG A 139 -15.36 -6.85 -21.57
C ARG A 139 -14.52 -5.73 -22.19
N GLN A 140 -14.53 -4.57 -21.55
CA GLN A 140 -13.64 -3.48 -21.91
C GLN A 140 -12.37 -3.57 -21.09
N LYS A 141 -11.23 -3.46 -21.77
CA LYS A 141 -9.92 -3.35 -21.11
C LYS A 141 -9.90 -2.09 -20.24
N ILE A 142 -9.32 -2.23 -19.05
CA ILE A 142 -9.18 -1.13 -18.12
C ILE A 142 -7.96 -0.30 -18.52
N PHE A 143 -8.14 0.66 -19.42
CA PHE A 143 -7.05 1.53 -19.89
C PHE A 143 -6.65 2.61 -18.87
N SER A 144 -7.47 2.85 -17.85
CA SER A 144 -7.21 3.81 -16.78
C SER A 144 -7.46 3.17 -15.43
N ARG A 145 -6.42 3.16 -14.58
CA ARG A 145 -6.51 2.70 -13.18
C ARG A 145 -7.45 3.55 -12.31
N LYS A 146 -8.02 4.63 -12.86
CA LYS A 146 -9.04 5.47 -12.21
C LYS A 146 -10.48 5.08 -12.57
N CYS A 147 -10.70 4.06 -13.40
CA CYS A 147 -12.06 3.66 -13.76
C CYS A 147 -12.72 2.87 -12.62
N LEU A 148 -13.80 3.45 -12.08
CA LEU A 148 -14.32 3.23 -10.72
C LEU A 148 -15.46 2.21 -10.59
N PHE A 149 -15.82 1.48 -11.65
CA PHE A 149 -17.00 0.63 -11.62
C PHE A 149 -16.69 -0.84 -11.96
N PHE A 150 -16.80 -1.64 -10.91
CA PHE A 150 -17.05 -3.09 -10.88
C PHE A 150 -18.17 -3.31 -9.87
#